data_AF-A0AAU9MS33-F1
#
_entry.id   AF-A0AAU9MS33-F1
#
_cell.length_a   1.000
_cell.length_b   1.000
_cell.length_c   1.000
_cell.angle_alpha   90.00
_cell.angle_beta   90.00
_cell.angle_gamma   90.00
#
_symmetry.space_group_name_H-M   'P 1'
#
loop_
_entity.id
_entity.type
_entity.pdbx_description
1 polymer ?
#
loop_
_entity_poly.entity_id
_entity_poly.type
_entity_poly.pdbx_seq_one_letter_code
_entity_poly.pdbx_strand_id
1 'polypeptide(L)'
;MINNRFSNGNYQSSEGSNSDHLIHWCHGAPGMALTLTKAATVFGSDEFLKAAIDAGEVVWKRGLLKKVGICHGISGNAYVFLSLYRLTGDIKFLYRAKAFATFLYHKSQTLITQGSMHGGDRPFSLFEGIGGTAYLFLDMVDPSMARFPAYEI
;
A
#
# COMPACT_ATOMS: atom_id res chain seq x y z
N MET A 1 -0.18 19.12 3.63
CA MET A 1 -0.02 17.66 3.40
C MET A 1 0.70 17.38 2.08
N ILE A 2 0.13 17.75 0.92
CA ILE A 2 0.73 17.48 -0.40
C ILE A 2 2.11 18.14 -0.57
N ASN A 3 2.27 19.36 -0.05
CA ASN A 3 3.50 20.16 -0.22
C ASN A 3 4.66 19.77 0.71
N ASN A 4 4.42 18.96 1.75
CA ASN A 4 5.44 18.54 2.72
C ASN A 4 5.93 17.12 2.42
N ARG A 5 6.28 16.86 1.16
CA ARG A 5 6.79 15.57 0.67
C ARG A 5 8.27 15.69 0.27
N PHE A 6 8.99 14.57 0.30
CA PHE A 6 10.34 14.49 -0.25
C PHE A 6 10.34 14.78 -1.76
N SER A 7 11.49 15.17 -2.31
CA SER A 7 11.64 15.50 -3.73
C SER A 7 11.26 14.36 -4.68
N ASN A 8 11.34 13.11 -4.22
CA ASN A 8 10.93 11.93 -4.99
C ASN A 8 9.48 11.48 -4.76
N GLY A 9 8.69 12.28 -4.04
CA GLY A 9 7.25 12.08 -3.84
C GLY A 9 6.86 11.30 -2.59
N ASN A 10 7.78 10.67 -1.86
CA ASN A 10 7.45 10.01 -0.58
C ASN A 10 7.15 11.04 0.53
N TYR A 11 6.53 10.61 1.62
CA TYR A 11 6.13 11.48 2.72
C TYR A 11 6.97 11.23 3.97
N GLN A 12 7.20 12.30 4.73
CA GLN A 12 7.96 12.26 5.98
C GLN A 12 7.24 11.41 7.02
N SER A 13 8.00 10.69 7.85
CA SER A 13 7.47 9.92 8.98
C SER A 13 6.94 10.81 10.11
N SER A 14 7.53 11.99 10.26
CA SER A 14 7.24 12.99 11.27
C SER A 14 7.77 14.35 10.78
N GLU A 15 7.27 15.44 11.34
CA GLU A 15 7.73 16.79 10.98
C GLU A 15 9.24 16.94 11.19
N GLY A 16 9.94 17.48 10.18
CA GLY A 16 11.39 17.68 10.19
C GLY A 16 12.23 16.43 9.93
N SER A 17 11.60 15.27 9.71
CA SER A 17 12.32 14.05 9.35
C SER A 17 12.89 14.16 7.93
N ASN A 18 14.21 14.02 7.81
CA ASN A 18 14.92 14.01 6.53
C ASN A 18 15.20 12.58 6.01
N SER A 19 14.69 11.55 6.70
CA SER A 19 14.99 10.16 6.37
C SER A 19 13.91 9.54 5.47
N ASP A 20 14.25 9.35 4.20
CA ASP A 20 13.34 8.80 3.20
C ASP A 20 13.56 7.31 2.93
N HIS A 21 13.05 6.44 3.81
CA HIS A 21 13.16 4.99 3.66
C HIS A 21 11.88 4.20 3.94
N LEU A 22 10.87 4.82 4.57
CA LEU A 22 9.62 4.14 4.93
C LEU A 22 8.60 4.27 3.81
N ILE A 23 8.19 3.14 3.25
CA ILE A 23 7.14 3.03 2.22
C ILE A 23 6.05 2.11 2.78
N HIS A 24 5.45 2.53 3.89
CA HIS A 24 4.53 1.73 4.69
C HIS A 24 3.17 2.41 4.81
N TRP A 25 2.13 1.64 5.15
CA TRP A 25 0.85 2.25 5.52
C TRP A 25 0.99 3.11 6.77
N CYS A 26 1.69 2.62 7.80
CA CYS A 26 1.88 3.38 9.03
C CYS A 26 2.71 4.66 8.86
N HIS A 27 3.66 4.68 7.91
CA HIS A 27 4.52 5.84 7.63
C HIS A 27 4.97 5.85 6.17
N GLY A 28 4.68 6.95 5.47
CA GLY A 28 5.10 7.19 4.09
C GLY A 28 3.96 7.13 3.07
N ALA A 29 4.33 7.03 1.79
CA ALA A 29 3.42 7.15 0.65
C ALA A 29 2.18 6.25 0.71
N PRO A 30 2.23 4.96 1.15
CA PRO A 30 1.04 4.12 1.13
C PRO A 30 -0.13 4.66 1.97
N GLY A 31 0.10 5.05 3.23
CA GLY A 31 -0.95 5.61 4.08
C GLY A 31 -1.50 6.94 3.54
N MET A 32 -0.58 7.76 3.01
CA MET A 32 -0.94 9.03 2.38
C MET A 32 -1.75 8.86 1.10
N ALA A 33 -1.41 7.87 0.26
CA ALA A 33 -2.14 7.59 -0.98
C ALA A 33 -3.59 7.19 -0.70
N LEU A 34 -3.83 6.35 0.32
CA LEU A 34 -5.18 5.96 0.74
C LEU A 34 -5.96 7.18 1.26
N THR A 35 -5.34 8.02 2.09
CA THR A 35 -5.96 9.25 2.60
C THR A 35 -6.33 10.21 1.46
N LEU A 36 -5.39 10.44 0.54
CA LEU A 36 -5.57 11.35 -0.60
C LEU A 36 -6.63 10.81 -1.58
N THR A 37 -6.74 9.50 -1.72
CA THR A 37 -7.82 8.86 -2.51
C THR A 37 -9.18 9.18 -1.90
N LYS A 38 -9.34 9.06 -0.58
CA LYS A 38 -10.58 9.45 0.09
C LYS A 38 -10.86 10.95 -0.06
N ALA A 39 -9.84 11.79 0.11
CA ALA A 39 -9.96 13.23 -0.07
C ALA A 39 -10.40 13.61 -1.50
N ALA A 40 -9.80 12.98 -2.52
CA ALA A 40 -10.20 13.18 -3.92
C ALA A 40 -11.68 12.80 -4.14
N THR A 41 -12.14 11.70 -3.56
CA THR A 41 -13.55 11.26 -3.65
C THR A 41 -14.50 12.25 -2.99
N VAL A 42 -14.18 12.71 -1.77
CA VAL A 42 -15.07 13.56 -0.96
C VAL A 42 -15.11 14.99 -1.50
N PHE A 43 -13.98 15.54 -1.92
CA PHE A 43 -13.86 16.93 -2.33
C PHE A 43 -13.92 17.14 -3.85
N GLY A 44 -13.83 16.08 -4.66
CA GLY A 44 -13.82 16.19 -6.13
C GLY A 44 -12.63 16.98 -6.67
N SER A 45 -11.50 17.00 -5.97
CA SER A 45 -10.33 17.83 -6.31
C SER A 45 -9.30 17.08 -7.16
N ASP A 46 -8.99 17.64 -8.32
CA ASP A 46 -7.91 17.17 -9.21
C ASP A 46 -6.54 17.20 -8.55
N GLU A 47 -6.31 18.13 -7.60
CA GLU A 47 -5.06 18.21 -6.85
C GLU A 47 -4.87 16.98 -5.95
N PHE A 48 -5.93 16.57 -5.24
CA PHE A 48 -5.90 15.36 -4.42
C PHE A 48 -5.77 14.10 -5.28
N LEU A 49 -6.48 14.04 -6.40
CA LEU A 49 -6.38 12.93 -7.34
C LEU A 49 -4.94 12.78 -7.86
N LYS A 50 -4.33 13.87 -8.33
CA LYS A 50 -2.95 13.86 -8.80
C LYS A 50 -1.98 13.46 -7.69
N ALA A 51 -2.14 13.99 -6.48
CA ALA A 51 -1.29 13.64 -5.36
C ALA A 51 -1.42 12.16 -4.95
N ALA A 52 -2.63 11.60 -5.00
CA ALA A 52 -2.86 10.18 -4.73
C ALA A 52 -2.17 9.30 -5.78
N ILE A 53 -2.27 9.65 -7.06
CA ILE A 53 -1.60 8.94 -8.15
C ILE A 53 -0.07 9.04 -8.02
N ASP A 54 0.47 10.23 -7.75
CA ASP A 54 1.91 10.44 -7.51
C ASP A 54 2.42 9.55 -6.36
N ALA A 55 1.69 9.50 -5.24
CA ALA A 55 2.02 8.63 -4.12
C ALA A 55 1.95 7.14 -4.54
N GLY A 56 0.97 6.75 -5.35
CA GLY A 56 0.89 5.42 -5.96
C GLY A 56 2.11 5.06 -6.82
N GLU A 57 2.69 6.02 -7.56
CA GLU A 57 3.93 5.80 -8.32
C GLU A 57 5.14 5.53 -7.41
N VAL A 58 5.21 6.16 -6.24
CA VAL A 58 6.22 5.86 -5.23
C VAL A 58 6.07 4.42 -4.74
N VAL A 59 4.84 4.00 -4.42
CA VAL A 59 4.54 2.63 -3.98
C VAL A 59 4.85 1.61 -5.08
N TRP A 60 4.60 1.93 -6.35
CA TRP A 60 4.95 1.04 -7.47
C TRP A 60 6.47 0.82 -7.57
N LYS A 61 7.26 1.89 -7.44
CA LYS A 61 8.72 1.83 -7.58
C LYS A 61 9.43 1.25 -6.36
N ARG A 62 8.90 1.46 -5.15
CA ARG A 62 9.62 1.21 -3.88
C ARG A 62 8.83 0.37 -2.87
N GLY A 63 7.57 0.04 -3.15
CA GLY A 63 6.66 -0.59 -2.20
C GLY A 63 6.69 -2.12 -2.16
N LEU A 64 7.55 -2.78 -2.96
CA LEU A 64 7.78 -4.21 -2.87
C LEU A 64 8.76 -4.52 -1.73
N LEU A 65 8.24 -4.46 -0.51
CA LEU A 65 9.03 -4.55 0.73
C LEU A 65 9.53 -5.96 1.01
N LYS A 66 10.54 -6.07 1.88
CA LYS A 66 10.98 -7.36 2.45
C LYS A 66 10.16 -7.77 3.68
N LYS A 67 8.84 -7.50 3.69
CA LYS A 67 7.92 -7.80 4.79
C LYS A 67 6.53 -8.15 4.24
N VAL A 68 5.84 -9.11 4.85
CA VAL A 68 4.61 -9.67 4.28
C VAL A 68 3.34 -8.88 4.61
N GLY A 69 3.22 -8.37 5.84
CA GLY A 69 1.95 -7.93 6.44
C GLY A 69 1.28 -6.67 5.86
N ILE A 70 0.24 -6.23 6.56
CA ILE A 70 -0.63 -5.09 6.19
C ILE A 70 -0.06 -3.75 6.66
N CYS A 71 0.50 -3.66 7.87
CA CYS A 71 0.93 -2.39 8.44
C CYS A 71 2.11 -1.75 7.68
N HIS A 72 3.07 -2.58 7.29
CA HIS A 72 4.33 -2.18 6.67
C HIS A 72 4.93 -3.31 5.82
N GLY A 73 4.06 -3.96 5.04
CA GLY A 73 4.44 -5.05 4.14
C GLY A 73 3.79 -4.93 2.76
N ILE A 74 4.10 -5.89 1.90
CA ILE A 74 3.58 -5.91 0.52
C ILE A 74 2.05 -5.98 0.51
N SER A 75 1.45 -6.72 1.46
CA SER A 75 0.00 -6.89 1.50
C SER A 75 -0.72 -5.55 1.69
N GLY A 76 -0.22 -4.70 2.59
CA GLY A 76 -0.77 -3.37 2.82
C GLY A 76 -0.54 -2.43 1.63
N ASN A 77 0.64 -2.48 1.04
CA ASN A 77 0.98 -1.63 -0.10
C ASN A 77 0.14 -1.95 -1.36
N ALA A 78 -0.33 -3.19 -1.52
CA ALA A 78 -1.22 -3.55 -2.61
C ALA A 78 -2.56 -2.79 -2.58
N TYR A 79 -3.08 -2.48 -1.39
CA TYR A 79 -4.33 -1.73 -1.21
C TYR A 79 -4.28 -0.32 -1.78
N VAL A 80 -3.09 0.28 -1.90
CA VAL A 80 -2.93 1.58 -2.57
C VAL A 80 -3.43 1.50 -4.01
N PHE A 81 -3.09 0.43 -4.72
CA PHE A 81 -3.52 0.25 -6.09
C PHE A 81 -4.99 -0.16 -6.20
N LEU A 82 -5.51 -0.92 -5.23
CA LEU A 82 -6.96 -1.20 -5.17
C LEU A 82 -7.76 0.09 -4.95
N SER A 83 -7.30 0.96 -4.05
CA SER A 83 -7.93 2.26 -3.78
C SER A 83 -7.90 3.18 -5.00
N LEU A 84 -6.75 3.28 -5.67
CA LEU A 84 -6.62 4.04 -6.93
C LEU A 84 -7.47 3.45 -8.06
N TYR A 85 -7.58 2.13 -8.16
CA TYR A 85 -8.46 1.47 -9.13
C TYR A 85 -9.93 1.86 -8.89
N ARG A 86 -10.40 1.79 -7.63
CA ARG A 86 -11.76 2.19 -7.29
C ARG A 86 -12.03 3.67 -7.56
N LEU A 87 -11.06 4.54 -7.28
CA LEU A 87 -11.17 5.97 -7.51
C LEU A 87 -11.25 6.34 -9.00
N THR A 88 -10.44 5.68 -9.83
CA THR A 88 -10.18 6.13 -11.20
C THR A 88 -10.82 5.26 -12.28
N GLY A 89 -11.17 4.01 -11.96
CA GLY A 89 -11.53 2.99 -12.94
C GLY A 89 -10.37 2.52 -13.84
N ASP A 90 -9.16 3.06 -13.69
CA ASP A 90 -8.01 2.71 -14.54
C ASP A 90 -7.47 1.32 -14.20
N ILE A 91 -7.63 0.40 -15.16
CA ILE A 91 -7.22 -1.00 -15.05
C ILE A 91 -5.72 -1.18 -14.76
N LYS A 92 -4.89 -0.18 -15.07
CA LYS A 92 -3.46 -0.16 -14.72
C LYS A 92 -3.25 -0.40 -13.22
N PHE A 93 -4.08 0.21 -12.37
CA PHE A 93 -3.95 0.04 -10.93
C PHE A 93 -4.38 -1.35 -10.47
N LEU A 94 -5.43 -1.92 -11.06
CA LEU A 94 -5.78 -3.32 -10.79
C LEU A 94 -4.64 -4.28 -11.18
N TYR A 95 -3.97 -4.04 -12.30
CA TYR A 95 -2.79 -4.81 -12.70
C TYR A 95 -1.66 -4.72 -11.65
N ARG A 96 -1.40 -3.53 -11.10
CA ARG A 96 -0.37 -3.35 -10.06
C ARG A 96 -0.74 -4.06 -8.75
N ALA A 97 -2.00 -3.99 -8.31
CA ALA A 97 -2.49 -4.76 -7.17
C ALA A 97 -2.28 -6.26 -7.39
N LYS A 98 -2.67 -6.77 -8.57
CA LYS A 98 -2.46 -8.16 -8.99
C LYS A 98 -0.99 -8.54 -8.98
N ALA A 99 -0.09 -7.69 -9.46
CA ALA A 99 1.35 -7.96 -9.47
C ALA A 99 1.90 -8.15 -8.04
N PHE A 100 1.49 -7.31 -7.09
CA PHE A 100 1.89 -7.43 -5.68
C PHE A 100 1.34 -8.72 -5.04
N ALA A 101 0.05 -9.02 -5.27
CA ALA A 101 -0.58 -10.25 -4.78
C ALA A 101 0.08 -11.51 -5.40
N THR A 102 0.39 -11.48 -6.69
CA THR A 102 1.07 -12.56 -7.41
C THR A 102 2.49 -12.79 -6.88
N PHE A 103 3.22 -11.71 -6.59
CA PHE A 103 4.53 -11.83 -5.95
C PHE A 103 4.42 -12.50 -4.58
N LEU A 104 3.46 -12.08 -3.75
CA LEU A 104 3.20 -12.72 -2.45
C LEU A 104 2.89 -14.21 -2.61
N TYR A 105 1.99 -14.57 -3.51
CA TYR A 105 1.60 -15.95 -3.76
C TYR A 105 2.79 -16.84 -4.16
N HIS A 106 3.65 -16.37 -5.07
CA HIS A 106 4.75 -17.19 -5.60
C HIS A 106 6.03 -17.15 -4.75
N LYS A 107 6.28 -16.08 -4.01
CA LYS A 107 7.61 -15.83 -3.40
C LYS A 107 7.59 -15.72 -1.88
N SER A 108 6.49 -15.33 -1.25
CA SER A 108 6.48 -14.98 0.18
C SER A 108 6.96 -16.14 1.07
N GLN A 109 6.40 -17.34 0.90
CA GLN A 109 6.76 -18.51 1.71
C GLN A 109 8.25 -18.83 1.62
N THR A 110 8.79 -18.95 0.40
CA THR A 110 10.21 -19.22 0.19
C THR A 110 11.10 -18.15 0.80
N LEU A 111 10.78 -16.87 0.58
CA LEU A 111 11.58 -15.76 1.10
C LEU A 111 11.52 -15.65 2.63
N ILE A 112 10.38 -15.98 3.25
CA ILE A 112 10.22 -16.03 4.71
C ILE A 112 11.05 -17.17 5.28
N THR A 113 10.96 -18.38 4.73
CA THR A 113 11.75 -19.54 5.20
C THR A 113 13.26 -19.31 5.06
N GLN A 114 13.69 -18.58 4.03
CA GLN A 114 15.09 -18.19 3.82
C GLN A 114 15.54 -16.98 4.66
N GLY A 115 14.66 -16.36 5.45
CA GLY A 115 14.98 -15.17 6.24
C GLY A 115 15.19 -13.89 5.41
N SER A 116 14.92 -13.92 4.11
CA SER A 116 15.06 -12.76 3.20
C SER A 116 13.82 -11.84 3.19
N MET A 117 12.71 -12.30 3.76
CA MET A 117 11.48 -11.53 4.00
C MET A 117 11.00 -11.76 5.44
N HIS A 118 10.62 -10.69 6.14
CA HIS A 118 10.08 -10.77 7.49
C HIS A 118 8.61 -11.22 7.46
N GLY A 119 8.29 -12.31 8.15
CA GLY A 119 6.93 -12.86 8.28
C GLY A 119 6.04 -12.16 9.32
N GLY A 120 6.57 -11.17 10.04
CA GLY A 120 5.90 -10.46 11.14
C GLY A 120 6.29 -11.02 12.51
N ASP A 121 6.37 -10.16 13.53
CA ASP A 121 6.70 -10.60 14.90
C ASP A 121 5.64 -11.54 15.47
N ARG A 122 4.39 -11.35 15.02
CA ARG A 122 3.26 -12.26 15.22
C ARG A 122 2.86 -12.82 13.85
N PRO A 123 3.47 -13.94 13.40
CA PRO A 123 3.43 -14.38 12.00
C PRO A 123 2.04 -14.67 11.43
N PHE A 124 1.05 -14.90 12.29
CA PHE A 124 -0.33 -15.20 11.90
C PHE A 124 -1.31 -14.04 12.15
N SER A 125 -0.82 -12.90 12.64
CA SER A 125 -1.67 -11.74 12.91
C SER A 125 -2.17 -11.07 11.63
N LEU A 126 -3.23 -10.27 11.76
CA LEU A 126 -3.79 -9.48 10.66
C LEU A 126 -2.81 -8.40 10.16
N PHE A 127 -2.20 -7.64 11.06
CA PHE A 127 -1.43 -6.45 10.68
C PHE A 127 0.04 -6.71 10.34
N GLU A 128 0.67 -7.76 10.89
CA GLU A 128 2.09 -8.05 10.66
C GLU A 128 2.31 -9.33 9.86
N GLY A 129 1.40 -10.30 10.04
CA GLY A 129 1.56 -11.67 9.58
C GLY A 129 0.84 -12.01 8.27
N ILE A 130 0.81 -13.31 7.99
CA ILE A 130 0.13 -13.88 6.81
C ILE A 130 -1.39 -13.80 6.90
N GLY A 131 -1.96 -13.53 8.08
CA GLY A 131 -3.39 -13.26 8.23
C GLY A 131 -3.82 -12.07 7.37
N GLY A 132 -2.98 -11.02 7.31
CA GLY A 132 -3.17 -9.88 6.41
C GLY A 132 -3.02 -10.20 4.93
N THR A 133 -2.12 -11.13 4.60
CA THR A 133 -1.96 -11.62 3.21
C THR A 133 -3.16 -12.40 2.74
N ALA A 134 -3.70 -13.29 3.58
CA ALA A 134 -4.94 -14.01 3.30
C ALA A 134 -6.12 -13.03 3.12
N TYR A 135 -6.22 -12.01 3.98
CA TYR A 135 -7.23 -10.96 3.86
C TYR A 135 -7.13 -10.23 2.51
N LEU A 136 -5.93 -9.82 2.08
CA LEU A 136 -5.72 -9.25 0.74
C LEU A 136 -6.19 -10.19 -0.37
N PHE A 137 -5.86 -11.48 -0.30
CA PHE A 137 -6.26 -12.43 -1.36
C PHE A 137 -7.77 -12.60 -1.46
N LEU A 138 -8.49 -12.55 -0.34
CA LEU A 138 -9.94 -12.56 -0.33
C LEU A 138 -10.53 -11.29 -0.96
N ASP A 139 -9.99 -10.12 -0.59
CA ASP A 139 -10.41 -8.83 -1.16
C ASP A 139 -10.13 -8.72 -2.66
N MET A 140 -9.08 -9.39 -3.16
CA MET A 140 -8.76 -9.43 -4.60
C MET A 140 -9.80 -10.21 -5.44
N VAL A 141 -10.73 -10.95 -4.82
CA VAL A 141 -11.83 -11.64 -5.52
C VAL A 141 -12.83 -10.63 -6.10
N ASP A 142 -13.11 -9.56 -5.36
CA ASP A 142 -13.89 -8.41 -5.84
C ASP A 142 -13.11 -7.10 -5.59
N PRO A 143 -12.19 -6.73 -6.50
CA PRO A 143 -11.33 -5.56 -6.33
C PRO A 143 -12.08 -4.23 -6.23
N SER A 144 -13.32 -4.17 -6.73
CA SER A 144 -14.17 -2.97 -6.66
C SER A 144 -14.70 -2.74 -5.24
N MET A 145 -14.84 -3.82 -4.47
CA MET A 145 -15.33 -3.83 -3.10
C MET A 145 -14.23 -3.91 -2.04
N ALA A 146 -13.00 -4.28 -2.43
CA ALA A 146 -11.86 -4.34 -1.52
C ALA A 146 -11.71 -3.08 -0.66
N ARG A 147 -11.28 -3.19 0.60
CA ARG A 147 -11.02 -2.06 1.51
C ARG A 147 -9.88 -2.42 2.45
N PHE A 148 -8.92 -1.49 2.61
CA PHE A 148 -7.86 -1.68 3.60
C PHE A 148 -8.49 -1.93 4.99
N PRO A 149 -8.16 -3.05 5.65
CA PRO A 149 -8.86 -3.45 6.87
C PRO A 149 -8.63 -2.45 8.00
N ALA A 150 -9.73 -2.06 8.66
CA ALA A 150 -9.75 -1.08 9.76
C ALA A 150 -9.21 0.32 9.39
N TYR A 151 -9.22 0.70 8.11
CA TYR A 151 -8.83 2.04 7.67
C TYR A 151 -9.77 2.66 6.64
N GLU A 152 -10.07 1.95 5.55
CA GLU A 152 -10.97 2.47 4.51
C GLU A 152 -12.44 2.18 4.84
N ILE A 153 -13.29 3.20 4.64
CA ILE A 153 -14.76 3.16 4.82
C ILE A 153 -15.48 3.56 3.53
#